data_AF-A0A927T911-F1
#
_entry.id   AF-A0A927T911-F1
#
_cell.length_a   1.000
_cell.length_b   1.000
_cell.length_c   1.000
_cell.angle_alpha   90.00
_cell.angle_beta   90.00
_cell.angle_gamma   90.00
#
_symmetry.space_group_name_H-M   'P 1'
#
loop_
_entity.id
_entity.type
_entity.pdbx_description
1 polymer ?
#
loop_
_entity_poly.entity_id
_entity_poly.type
_entity_poly.pdbx_seq_one_letter_code
_entity_poly.pdbx_strand_id
1 'polypeptide(L)'
;MHKKTPLWERYLTKEIGIEFKSCLYFFAILFYYCVYRVVMHTYTADILHMTEMILLCYVIGYAQVYLFGNFDEAWKFRTREIAGLVICSGIYTGAAYFFGWLDQNMAWIIGFLAYILLLYVCVIFIYDTKRKIDDKELNKELELFQSRPGMDEEE
;
A
#
# COMPACT_ATOMS: atom_id res chain seq x y z
N MET A 1 19.26 -15.83 -24.28
CA MET A 1 17.87 -15.68 -24.80
C MET A 1 16.96 -15.23 -23.65
N HIS A 2 16.71 -13.92 -23.48
CA HIS A 2 15.80 -13.43 -22.43
C HIS A 2 14.38 -13.95 -22.72
N LYS A 3 13.91 -14.96 -21.98
CA LYS A 3 12.48 -15.31 -21.96
C LYS A 3 11.75 -14.07 -21.45
N LYS A 4 11.04 -13.37 -22.35
CA LYS A 4 10.09 -12.34 -21.95
C LYS A 4 9.14 -13.02 -20.95
N THR A 5 9.09 -12.52 -19.72
CA THR A 5 8.12 -12.98 -18.74
C THR A 5 6.73 -12.94 -19.40
N PRO A 6 5.98 -14.05 -19.41
CA PRO A 6 4.69 -14.09 -20.07
C PRO A 6 3.80 -12.99 -19.48
N LEU A 7 3.00 -12.32 -20.33
CA LEU A 7 2.09 -11.24 -19.93
C LEU A 7 1.19 -11.64 -18.75
N TRP A 8 0.89 -12.93 -18.64
CA TRP A 8 0.14 -13.53 -17.54
C TRP A 8 0.84 -13.40 -16.18
N GLU A 9 2.14 -13.70 -16.09
CA GLU A 9 2.89 -13.59 -14.83
C GLU A 9 2.97 -12.13 -14.36
N ARG A 10 3.20 -11.19 -15.29
CA ARG A 10 3.21 -9.76 -14.98
C ARG A 10 1.85 -9.25 -14.49
N TYR A 11 0.77 -9.73 -15.10
CA TYR A 11 -0.59 -9.42 -14.65
C TYR A 11 -0.86 -10.00 -13.25
N LEU A 12 -0.51 -11.26 -13.03
CA LEU A 12 -0.73 -11.95 -11.77
C LEU A 12 0.06 -11.31 -10.61
N THR A 13 1.33 -10.97 -10.82
CA THR A 13 2.14 -10.24 -9.82
C THR A 13 1.51 -8.89 -9.46
N LYS A 14 0.99 -8.18 -10.47
CA LYS A 14 0.29 -6.90 -10.26
C LYS A 14 -0.99 -7.08 -9.44
N GLU A 15 -1.80 -8.08 -9.79
CA GLU A 15 -3.07 -8.37 -9.11
C GLU A 15 -2.83 -8.77 -7.64
N ILE A 16 -1.87 -9.66 -7.38
CA ILE A 16 -1.45 -10.03 -6.03
C ILE A 16 -1.01 -8.79 -5.22
N GLY A 17 -0.25 -7.88 -5.84
CA GLY A 17 0.16 -6.63 -5.19
C GLY A 17 -1.01 -5.72 -4.82
N ILE A 18 -2.05 -5.63 -5.66
CA ILE A 18 -3.28 -4.89 -5.37
C ILE A 18 -4.01 -5.50 -4.18
N GLU A 19 -4.15 -6.83 -4.16
CA GLU A 19 -4.87 -7.56 -3.11
C GLU A 19 -4.21 -7.38 -1.74
N PHE A 20 -2.88 -7.57 -1.66
CA PHE A 20 -2.13 -7.36 -0.42
C PHE A 20 -2.26 -5.92 0.09
N LYS A 21 -2.16 -4.95 -0.80
CA LYS A 21 -2.25 -3.53 -0.44
C LYS A 21 -3.65 -3.17 0.06
N SER A 22 -4.69 -3.63 -0.62
CA SER A 22 -6.09 -3.40 -0.23
C SER A 22 -6.40 -4.03 1.12
N CYS A 23 -5.92 -5.25 1.37
CA CYS A 23 -6.04 -5.92 2.67
C CYS A 23 -5.32 -5.16 3.79
N LEU A 24 -4.12 -4.63 3.53
CA LEU A 24 -3.34 -3.89 4.52
C LEU A 24 -4.04 -2.58 4.91
N TYR A 25 -4.57 -1.83 3.94
CA TYR A 25 -5.35 -0.62 4.23
C TYR A 25 -6.65 -0.93 4.95
N PHE A 26 -7.37 -1.99 4.54
CA PHE A 26 -8.57 -2.44 5.25
C PHE A 26 -8.26 -2.76 6.71
N PHE A 27 -7.21 -3.54 6.98
CA PHE A 27 -6.82 -3.88 8.34
C PHE A 27 -6.47 -2.65 9.18
N ALA A 28 -5.72 -1.71 8.60
CA ALA A 28 -5.39 -0.44 9.25
C ALA A 28 -6.62 0.40 9.60
N ILE A 29 -7.55 0.56 8.66
CA ILE A 29 -8.79 1.32 8.86
C ILE A 29 -9.66 0.64 9.90
N LEU A 30 -9.81 -0.69 9.80
CA LEU A 30 -10.56 -1.49 10.76
C LEU A 30 -9.96 -1.38 12.17
N PHE A 31 -8.63 -1.39 12.29
CA PHE A 31 -7.95 -1.21 13.57
C PHE A 31 -8.31 0.14 14.19
N TYR A 32 -8.24 1.24 13.41
CA TYR A 32 -8.63 2.55 13.91
C TYR A 32 -10.10 2.60 14.35
N TYR A 33 -11.00 2.01 13.55
CA TYR A 33 -12.41 1.92 13.88
C TYR A 33 -12.66 1.12 15.18
N CYS A 34 -11.97 0.01 15.38
CA CYS A 34 -12.04 -0.76 16.62
C CYS A 34 -11.56 0.07 17.83
N VAL A 35 -10.46 0.82 17.69
CA VAL A 35 -9.97 1.72 18.74
C VAL A 35 -11.02 2.78 19.08
N TYR A 36 -11.62 3.40 18.07
CA TYR A 36 -12.72 4.36 18.26
C TYR A 36 -13.88 3.75 19.06
N ARG A 37 -14.34 2.56 18.66
CA ARG A 37 -15.45 1.85 19.31
C ARG A 37 -15.14 1.50 20.77
N VAL A 38 -13.92 1.06 21.05
CA VAL A 38 -13.44 0.79 22.41
C VAL A 38 -13.45 2.05 23.27
N VAL A 39 -13.00 3.20 22.75
CA VAL A 39 -13.00 4.48 23.49
C VAL A 39 -14.41 4.99 23.73
N MET A 40 -15.34 4.76 22.79
CA MET A 40 -16.77 5.05 22.97
C MET A 40 -17.50 3.99 23.82
N HIS A 41 -16.76 3.10 24.50
CA HIS A 41 -17.29 2.02 25.35
C HIS A 41 -18.30 1.10 24.64
N THR A 42 -18.25 1.02 23.31
CA THR A 42 -19.16 0.23 22.49
C THR A 42 -18.38 -0.91 21.85
N TYR A 43 -18.58 -2.14 22.33
CA TYR A 43 -17.84 -3.31 21.85
C TYR A 43 -18.53 -4.08 20.71
N THR A 44 -19.71 -3.62 20.30
CA THR A 44 -20.33 -4.10 19.08
C THR A 44 -19.71 -3.37 17.90
N ALA A 45 -19.55 -4.03 16.77
CA ALA A 45 -19.16 -3.40 15.53
C ALA A 45 -20.18 -3.81 14.46
N ASP A 46 -20.71 -2.83 13.74
CA ASP A 46 -21.69 -3.11 12.70
C ASP A 46 -21.00 -3.75 11.47
N ILE A 47 -21.54 -4.88 11.03
CA ILE A 47 -21.05 -5.64 9.88
C ILE A 47 -21.19 -4.82 8.59
N LEU A 48 -22.20 -3.95 8.52
CA LEU A 48 -22.42 -3.07 7.37
C LEU A 48 -21.24 -2.12 7.19
N HIS A 49 -20.77 -1.49 8.28
CA HIS A 49 -19.62 -0.60 8.27
C HIS A 49 -18.34 -1.31 7.83
N MET A 50 -18.12 -2.54 8.32
CA MET A 50 -16.97 -3.36 7.89
C MET A 50 -17.03 -3.71 6.40
N THR A 51 -18.24 -3.98 5.89
CA THR A 51 -18.48 -4.30 4.47
C THR A 51 -18.20 -3.09 3.59
N GLU A 52 -18.64 -1.90 3.99
CA GLU A 52 -18.33 -0.67 3.28
C GLU A 52 -16.83 -0.36 3.29
N MET A 53 -16.15 -0.56 4.43
CA MET A 53 -14.70 -0.38 4.55
C MET A 53 -13.93 -1.28 3.58
N ILE A 54 -14.24 -2.58 3.53
CA ILE A 54 -13.54 -3.50 2.63
C ILE A 54 -13.82 -3.17 1.16
N LEU A 55 -15.08 -2.87 0.80
CA LEU A 55 -15.44 -2.49 -0.57
C LEU A 55 -14.72 -1.21 -1.00
N LEU A 56 -14.68 -0.20 -0.13
CA LEU A 56 -14.00 1.06 -0.40
C LEU A 56 -12.49 0.86 -0.58
N CYS A 57 -11.85 0.05 0.28
CA CYS A 57 -10.43 -0.29 0.15
C CYS A 57 -10.11 -0.98 -1.17
N TYR A 58 -10.97 -1.92 -1.60
CA TYR A 58 -10.81 -2.59 -2.89
C TYR A 58 -10.96 -1.59 -4.04
N VAL A 59 -12.05 -0.82 -4.07
CA VAL A 59 -12.29 0.16 -5.14
C VAL A 59 -11.13 1.16 -5.25
N ILE A 60 -10.65 1.67 -4.12
CA ILE A 60 -9.51 2.59 -4.08
C ILE A 60 -8.21 1.89 -4.47
N GLY A 61 -7.97 0.67 -4.02
CA GLY A 61 -6.78 -0.12 -4.38
C GLY A 61 -6.67 -0.34 -5.89
N TYR A 62 -7.78 -0.75 -6.52
CA TYR A 62 -7.88 -0.88 -7.97
C TYR A 62 -7.73 0.47 -8.67
N ALA A 63 -8.45 1.51 -8.22
CA ALA A 63 -8.34 2.85 -8.78
C ALA A 63 -6.91 3.40 -8.70
N GLN A 64 -6.21 3.18 -7.58
CA GLN A 64 -4.85 3.64 -7.38
C GLN A 64 -3.90 2.95 -8.37
N VAL A 65 -4.02 1.65 -8.61
CA VAL A 65 -3.13 0.93 -9.53
C VAL A 65 -3.45 1.17 -11.01
N TYR A 66 -4.72 1.35 -11.37
CA TYR A 66 -5.13 1.63 -12.75
C TYR A 66 -4.97 3.11 -13.14
N LEU A 67 -5.22 4.06 -12.25
CA LEU A 67 -5.10 5.50 -12.53
C LEU A 67 -3.68 6.03 -12.33
N PHE A 68 -2.95 5.59 -11.30
CA PHE A 68 -1.62 6.12 -10.98
C PHE A 68 -0.46 5.30 -11.58
N GLY A 69 -0.77 4.16 -12.19
CA GLY A 69 0.17 3.34 -12.94
C GLY A 69 0.90 2.32 -12.07
N ASN A 70 1.48 1.32 -12.74
CA ASN A 70 2.10 0.14 -12.13
C ASN A 70 3.11 0.55 -11.05
N PHE A 71 2.88 0.08 -9.82
CA PHE A 71 3.72 0.29 -8.63
C PHE A 71 5.12 -0.34 -8.75
N ASP A 72 5.40 -0.98 -9.88
CA ASP A 72 6.51 -1.94 -10.07
C ASP A 72 7.56 -1.44 -11.08
N GLU A 73 7.27 -0.41 -11.88
CA GLU A 73 8.31 0.27 -12.67
C GLU A 73 8.87 1.45 -11.88
N ALA A 74 9.75 1.07 -10.96
CA ALA A 74 10.66 1.92 -10.22
C ALA A 74 11.24 3.02 -11.11
N TRP A 75 11.15 4.30 -10.67
CA TRP A 75 12.33 5.18 -10.56
C TRP A 75 12.07 6.63 -10.18
N LYS A 76 10.83 7.11 -10.09
CA LYS A 76 10.63 8.51 -9.71
C LYS A 76 9.64 8.56 -8.57
N PHE A 77 10.09 9.08 -7.42
CA PHE A 77 9.29 9.82 -6.45
C PHE A 77 8.45 10.85 -7.22
N ARG A 78 7.38 10.38 -7.87
CA ARG A 78 6.63 11.15 -8.84
C ARG A 78 5.54 11.78 -8.02
N THR A 79 5.45 13.11 -8.06
CA THR A 79 4.39 13.93 -7.46
C THR A 79 2.98 13.34 -7.66
N ARG A 80 2.79 12.53 -8.70
CA ARG A 80 1.58 11.71 -8.93
C ARG A 80 1.25 10.73 -7.80
N GLU A 81 2.21 10.06 -7.17
CA GLU A 81 1.94 9.15 -6.04
C GLU A 81 1.48 9.91 -4.79
N ILE A 82 2.12 11.04 -4.49
CA ILE A 82 1.71 11.92 -3.40
C ILE A 82 0.32 12.53 -3.69
N ALA A 83 0.05 12.91 -4.95
CA ALA A 83 -1.27 13.39 -5.35
C ALA A 83 -2.34 12.29 -5.23
N GLY A 84 -2.06 11.08 -5.69
CA GLY A 84 -2.95 9.93 -5.54
C GLY A 84 -3.20 9.58 -4.08
N LEU A 85 -2.19 9.70 -3.23
CA LEU A 85 -2.28 9.52 -1.79
C LEU A 85 -3.17 10.56 -1.13
N VAL A 86 -2.96 11.86 -1.40
CA VAL A 86 -3.79 12.94 -0.87
C VAL A 86 -5.25 12.74 -1.28
N ILE A 87 -5.48 12.40 -2.55
CA ILE A 87 -6.82 12.09 -3.07
C ILE A 87 -7.41 10.86 -2.35
N CYS A 88 -6.66 9.77 -2.21
CA CYS A 88 -7.13 8.57 -1.51
C CYS A 88 -7.45 8.86 -0.04
N SER A 89 -6.59 9.58 0.68
CA SER A 89 -6.87 10.00 2.06
C SER A 89 -8.13 10.86 2.16
N GLY A 90 -8.34 11.78 1.22
CA GLY A 90 -9.56 12.57 1.15
C GLY A 90 -10.81 11.72 0.90
N ILE A 91 -10.72 10.71 0.02
CA ILE A 91 -11.82 9.77 -0.24
C ILE A 91 -12.11 8.92 1.01
N TYR A 92 -11.09 8.38 1.69
CA TYR A 92 -11.28 7.61 2.93
C TYR A 92 -11.94 8.44 4.03
N THR A 93 -11.47 9.66 4.25
CA THR A 93 -12.06 10.57 5.25
C THR A 93 -13.47 11.01 4.85
N GLY A 94 -13.70 11.27 3.56
CA GLY A 94 -15.03 11.61 3.04
C GLY A 94 -16.03 10.46 3.17
N ALA A 95 -15.60 9.23 2.88
CA ALA A 95 -16.39 8.03 3.09
C ALA A 95 -16.71 7.82 4.57
N ALA A 96 -15.72 7.94 5.46
CA ALA A 96 -15.94 7.84 6.90
C ALA A 96 -16.96 8.86 7.44
N TYR A 97 -16.99 10.07 6.87
CA TYR A 97 -17.99 11.09 7.20
C TYR A 97 -19.38 10.78 6.63
N PHE A 98 -19.45 10.36 5.35
CA PHE A 98 -20.71 10.11 4.65
C PHE A 98 -21.44 8.87 5.19
N PHE A 99 -20.71 7.78 5.42
CA PHE A 99 -21.23 6.53 5.98
C PHE A 99 -21.33 6.57 7.51
N GLY A 100 -20.90 7.65 8.17
CA GLY A 100 -21.09 7.84 9.61
C GLY A 100 -20.22 6.92 10.49
N TRP A 101 -19.10 6.42 9.98
CA TRP A 101 -18.28 5.41 10.67
C TRP A 101 -17.74 5.84 12.04
N LEU A 102 -17.65 7.14 12.29
CA LEU A 102 -17.10 7.72 13.53
C LEU A 102 -18.14 8.63 14.23
N ASP A 103 -19.43 8.29 14.09
CA ASP A 103 -20.58 9.07 14.60
C ASP A 103 -20.51 10.57 14.27
N GLN A 104 -19.91 10.90 13.12
CA GLN A 104 -19.65 12.26 12.63
C GLN A 104 -18.89 13.18 13.60
N ASN A 105 -18.19 12.61 14.59
CA ASN A 105 -17.42 13.39 15.55
C ASN A 105 -16.13 13.92 14.91
N MET A 106 -16.03 15.23 14.76
CA MET A 106 -14.91 15.89 14.05
C MET A 106 -13.54 15.55 14.64
N ALA A 107 -13.43 15.34 15.95
CA ALA A 107 -12.14 15.00 16.58
C ALA A 107 -11.60 13.65 16.09
N TRP A 108 -12.45 12.65 15.98
CA TRP A 108 -12.08 11.30 15.53
C TRP A 108 -11.87 11.24 14.02
N ILE A 109 -12.61 12.04 13.24
CA ILE A 109 -12.39 12.16 11.79
C ILE A 109 -11.03 12.80 11.50
N ILE A 110 -10.66 13.86 12.23
CA ILE A 110 -9.34 14.49 12.11
C ILE A 110 -8.24 13.51 12.56
N GLY A 111 -8.47 12.80 13.66
CA GLY A 111 -7.57 11.74 14.13
C GLY A 111 -7.38 10.62 13.10
N PHE A 112 -8.45 10.23 12.40
CA PHE A 112 -8.42 9.23 11.34
C PHE A 112 -7.61 9.70 10.14
N LEU A 113 -7.81 10.95 9.69
CA LEU A 113 -7.01 11.55 8.63
C LEU A 113 -5.52 11.57 9.01
N ALA A 114 -5.20 12.00 10.24
CA ALA A 114 -3.83 12.02 10.75
C ALA A 114 -3.23 10.61 10.82
N TYR A 115 -4.01 9.61 11.26
CA TYR A 115 -3.60 8.21 11.32
C TYR A 115 -3.26 7.65 9.93
N ILE A 116 -4.12 7.91 8.94
CA ILE A 116 -3.90 7.49 7.56
C ILE A 116 -2.63 8.16 6.99
N LEU A 117 -2.43 9.46 7.22
CA LEU A 117 -1.20 10.16 6.83
C LEU A 117 0.05 9.58 7.49
N LEU A 118 -0.03 9.24 8.78
CA LEU A 118 1.08 8.62 9.50
C LEU A 118 1.42 7.25 8.90
N LEU A 119 0.43 6.40 8.63
CA LEU A 119 0.66 5.11 7.98
C LEU A 119 1.36 5.25 6.64
N TYR A 120 1.01 6.29 5.86
CA TYR A 120 1.72 6.57 4.63
C TYR A 120 3.19 6.92 4.84
N VAL A 121 3.52 7.75 5.84
CA VAL A 121 4.92 8.05 6.18
C VAL A 121 5.66 6.77 6.57
N CYS A 122 5.03 5.89 7.37
CA CYS A 122 5.59 4.59 7.72
C CYS A 122 5.84 3.71 6.48
N VAL A 123 4.88 3.65 5.55
CA VAL A 123 5.02 2.88 4.31
C VAL A 123 6.19 3.42 3.47
N ILE A 124 6.33 4.73 3.32
CA ILE A 124 7.46 5.35 2.63
C ILE A 124 8.79 4.93 3.27
N PHE A 125 8.87 4.96 4.60
CA PHE A 125 10.07 4.55 5.33
C PHE A 125 10.40 3.06 5.16
N ILE A 126 9.38 2.20 5.19
CA ILE A 126 9.53 0.76 4.93
C ILE A 126 10.07 0.53 3.53
N TYR A 127 9.52 1.20 2.51
CA TYR A 127 10.00 1.08 1.14
C TYR A 127 11.43 1.58 0.97
N ASP A 128 11.78 2.72 1.59
CA ASP A 128 13.15 3.24 1.56
C ASP A 128 14.14 2.27 2.22
N THR A 129 13.75 1.67 3.35
CA THR A 129 14.58 0.69 4.07
C THR A 129 14.73 -0.60 3.26
N LYS A 130 13.64 -1.16 2.73
CA LYS A 130 13.65 -2.38 1.92
C LYS A 130 14.56 -2.21 0.70
N ARG A 131 14.47 -1.07 0.01
CA ARG A 131 15.32 -0.79 -1.14
C ARG A 131 16.81 -0.74 -0.78
N LYS A 132 17.18 -0.10 0.33
CA LYS A 132 18.58 -0.08 0.79
C LYS A 132 19.13 -1.47 1.10
N ILE A 133 18.25 -2.40 1.47
CA ILE A 133 18.63 -3.80 1.69
C ILE A 133 18.83 -4.48 0.34
N ASP A 134 17.85 -4.36 -0.57
CA ASP A 134 17.92 -4.95 -1.92
C ASP A 134 19.13 -4.44 -2.72
N ASP A 135 19.42 -3.14 -2.67
CA ASP A 135 20.60 -2.52 -3.31
C ASP A 135 21.92 -3.08 -2.74
N LYS A 136 21.97 -3.38 -1.43
CA LYS A 136 23.16 -3.98 -0.80
C LYS A 136 23.32 -5.45 -1.18
N GLU A 137 22.22 -6.18 -1.32
CA GLU A 137 22.24 -7.59 -1.71
C GLU A 137 22.67 -7.74 -3.17
N LEU A 138 22.13 -6.92 -4.07
CA LEU A 138 22.53 -6.90 -5.48
C LEU A 138 24.01 -6.54 -5.65
N ASN A 139 24.51 -5.56 -4.90
CA ASN A 139 25.94 -5.20 -4.94
C ASN A 139 26.84 -6.33 -4.43
N LYS A 140 26.42 -7.05 -3.39
CA LYS A 140 27.15 -8.25 -2.91
C LYS A 140 27.17 -9.35 -3.96
N GLU A 141 26.05 -9.61 -4.64
CA GLU A 141 26.02 -10.58 -5.74
C GLU A 141 26.98 -10.18 -6.87
N LEU A 142 26.98 -8.91 -7.28
CA LEU A 142 27.89 -8.36 -8.30
C LEU A 142 29.37 -8.54 -7.93
N GLU A 143 29.75 -8.23 -6.69
CA GLU A 143 31.12 -8.45 -6.19
C GLU A 143 31.49 -9.93 -6.21
N LEU A 144 30.55 -10.83 -5.89
CA LEU A 144 30.74 -12.28 -5.88
C LEU A 144 30.90 -12.85 -7.31
N PHE A 145 30.20 -12.27 -8.30
CA PHE A 145 30.39 -12.58 -9.71
C PHE A 145 31.73 -12.08 -10.25
N GLN A 146 32.14 -10.85 -9.92
CA GLN A 146 33.41 -10.28 -10.38
C GLN A 146 34.64 -10.92 -9.72
N SER A 147 34.51 -11.40 -8.48
CA SER A 147 35.57 -12.10 -7.75
C SER A 147 35.72 -13.58 -8.12
N ARG A 148 34.91 -14.11 -9.05
CA ARG A 148 35.15 -15.39 -9.72
C ARG A 148 35.87 -15.19 -11.07
N PRO A 149 37.21 -15.09 -11.12
CA PRO A 149 37.92 -15.18 -12.38
C PRO A 149 37.89 -16.64 -12.88
N GLY A 150 37.29 -16.89 -14.05
CA GLY A 150 37.55 -18.13 -14.81
C GLY A 150 36.36 -18.99 -15.25
N MET A 151 35.28 -18.43 -15.81
CA MET A 151 34.35 -19.23 -16.66
C MET A 151 34.00 -18.53 -17.98
N ASP A 152 34.83 -17.61 -18.46
CA ASP A 152 34.68 -16.95 -19.77
C ASP A 152 35.62 -17.56 -20.85
N GLU A 153 36.35 -18.64 -20.57
CA GLU A 153 37.38 -19.20 -21.48
C GLU A 153 37.15 -20.65 -21.96
N GLU A 154 36.00 -21.30 -21.69
CA GLU A 154 35.71 -22.63 -22.27
C GLU A 154 34.48 -22.59 -23.22
N GLU A 155 34.68 -21.98 -24.39
CA GLU A 155 33.97 -22.31 -25.65
C GLU A 155 34.97 -22.86 -26.68
#